data_AF-A0A6M5IPQ7-F1
#
_entry.id   AF-A0A6M5IPQ7-F1
#
_cell.length_a   1.000
_cell.length_b   1.000
_cell.length_c   1.000
_cell.angle_alpha   90.00
_cell.angle_beta   90.00
_cell.angle_gamma   90.00
#
_symmetry.space_group_name_H-M   'P 1'
#
loop_
_entity.id
_entity.type
_entity.pdbx_description
1 polymer ?
#
loop_
_entity_poly.entity_id
_entity_poly.type
_entity_poly.pdbx_seq_one_letter_code
_entity_poly.pdbx_strand_id
1 'polypeptide(L)'
;MSALEPGGTEGVDRAPRPRRRLWLLISLAALGIVVYLLVVALYASSGARSTMIGDPTASDSDVDVTVSPLAVNGAVERLSLDISVEAPDSLIEANGVAMKKQLLVLVTPVDGAQTVALDKGSIPRITKTTSVVAGGSVENWPFDRYSTGLLVVAYTVDAGGNAEVQQTNVMWKGYLSGWNFAVSEVVPDDPVILEMPDGSQEKAPLLMIEASRSGSTLAFGVLLLSVLVVMPVLVLFVAISAFTGRRKVEATLMSWMGAMLFATIPLRGFLPGSPPIGSWIDFLIVLWVIVALVAGLAVYVAAWSRWGTRATPKESRAGRARRQRSDDELSSNLSADERRRGDEV
;
A
#
# COMPACT_ATOMS: atom_id res chain seq x y z
N MET A 1 -58.65 -12.61 -62.66
CA MET A 1 -58.51 -11.16 -62.37
C MET A 1 -58.24 -11.02 -60.89
N SER A 2 -57.07 -10.46 -60.53
CA SER A 2 -56.56 -10.05 -59.19
C SER A 2 -56.68 -11.03 -58.01
N ALA A 3 -55.61 -11.59 -57.42
CA ALA A 3 -54.40 -11.03 -56.79
C ALA A 3 -54.62 -10.44 -55.37
N LEU A 4 -53.65 -10.74 -54.48
CA LEU A 4 -53.35 -10.26 -53.10
C LEU A 4 -53.84 -11.19 -51.97
N GLU A 5 -53.04 -12.14 -51.49
CA GLU A 5 -51.84 -12.08 -50.61
C GLU A 5 -52.17 -12.32 -49.12
N PRO A 6 -51.40 -13.19 -48.42
CA PRO A 6 -51.55 -13.48 -47.00
C PRO A 6 -50.65 -12.56 -46.16
N GLY A 7 -51.21 -11.85 -45.17
CA GLY A 7 -50.43 -10.89 -44.39
C GLY A 7 -50.97 -10.66 -43.00
N GLY A 8 -50.61 -11.53 -42.07
CA GLY A 8 -50.97 -11.40 -40.67
C GLY A 8 -49.98 -12.14 -39.76
N THR A 9 -48.68 -11.93 -39.96
CA THR A 9 -47.68 -12.34 -38.96
C THR A 9 -47.72 -11.33 -37.82
N GLU A 10 -48.20 -11.79 -36.66
CA GLU A 10 -48.08 -11.13 -35.37
C GLU A 10 -46.65 -10.57 -35.18
N GLY A 11 -46.57 -9.26 -35.02
CA GLY A 11 -45.36 -8.61 -34.52
C GLY A 11 -45.14 -9.04 -33.08
N VAL A 12 -44.35 -10.10 -32.87
CA VAL A 12 -43.75 -10.37 -31.57
C VAL A 12 -42.74 -9.25 -31.31
N ASP A 13 -43.19 -8.21 -30.62
CA ASP A 13 -42.34 -7.20 -29.99
C ASP A 13 -41.40 -7.91 -29.00
N ARG A 14 -40.22 -8.31 -29.47
CA ARG A 14 -39.15 -8.82 -28.62
C ARG A 14 -38.51 -7.65 -27.88
N ALA A 15 -39.10 -7.25 -26.77
CA ALA A 15 -38.49 -6.35 -25.81
C ALA A 15 -37.09 -6.88 -25.37
N PRO A 16 -36.01 -6.09 -25.47
CA PRO A 16 -34.68 -6.55 -25.11
C PRO A 16 -34.47 -6.64 -23.58
N ARG A 17 -34.46 -7.89 -23.09
CA ARG A 17 -34.01 -8.45 -21.78
C ARG A 17 -33.41 -7.47 -20.72
N PRO A 18 -34.21 -6.98 -19.75
CA PRO A 18 -33.73 -6.19 -18.59
C PRO A 18 -32.94 -7.02 -17.55
N ARG A 19 -33.06 -8.36 -17.55
CA ARG A 19 -32.46 -9.23 -16.53
C ARG A 19 -30.93 -9.18 -16.52
N ARG A 20 -30.26 -9.07 -17.68
CA ARG A 20 -28.78 -9.11 -17.76
C ARG A 20 -28.10 -7.88 -17.15
N ARG A 21 -28.70 -6.69 -17.30
CA ARG A 21 -28.18 -5.45 -16.67
C ARG A 21 -28.35 -5.48 -15.16
N LEU A 22 -29.49 -6.00 -14.70
CA LEU A 22 -29.76 -6.19 -13.29
C LEU A 22 -28.73 -7.13 -12.64
N TRP A 23 -28.44 -8.28 -13.25
CA TRP A 23 -27.43 -9.22 -12.74
C TRP A 23 -26.02 -8.60 -12.68
N LEU A 24 -25.62 -7.80 -13.67
CA LEU A 24 -24.31 -7.11 -13.63
C LEU A 24 -24.21 -6.11 -12.48
N LEU A 25 -25.26 -5.32 -12.25
CA LEU A 25 -25.29 -4.36 -11.15
C LEU A 25 -25.27 -5.08 -9.79
N ILE A 26 -26.01 -6.18 -9.66
CA ILE A 26 -25.99 -7.04 -8.47
C ILE A 26 -24.60 -7.61 -8.24
N SER A 27 -23.93 -8.13 -9.28
CA SER A 27 -22.57 -8.67 -9.16
C SER A 27 -21.55 -7.61 -8.73
N LEU A 28 -21.65 -6.39 -9.26
CA LEU A 28 -20.75 -5.29 -8.88
C LEU A 28 -21.00 -4.82 -7.44
N ALA A 29 -22.27 -4.70 -7.05
CA ALA A 29 -22.64 -4.36 -5.67
C ALA A 29 -22.18 -5.45 -4.69
N ALA A 30 -22.38 -6.73 -5.04
CA ALA A 30 -21.92 -7.86 -4.26
C ALA A 30 -20.39 -7.87 -4.11
N LEU A 31 -19.64 -7.59 -5.17
CA LEU A 31 -18.19 -7.46 -5.11
C LEU A 31 -17.77 -6.32 -4.17
N GLY A 32 -18.42 -5.15 -4.27
CA GLY A 32 -18.17 -4.02 -3.38
C GLY A 32 -18.42 -4.36 -1.91
N ILE A 33 -19.52 -5.08 -1.62
CA ILE A 33 -19.83 -5.55 -0.26
C ILE A 33 -18.77 -6.54 0.22
N VAL A 34 -18.34 -7.48 -0.62
CA VAL A 34 -17.28 -8.46 -0.27
C VAL A 34 -15.98 -7.74 0.07
N VAL A 35 -15.55 -6.78 -0.76
CA VAL A 35 -14.34 -5.99 -0.49
C VAL A 35 -14.48 -5.19 0.81
N TYR A 36 -15.63 -4.55 1.04
CA TYR A 36 -15.89 -3.81 2.27
C TYR A 36 -15.81 -4.72 3.51
N LEU A 37 -16.51 -5.86 3.49
CA LEU A 37 -16.49 -6.83 4.58
C LEU A 37 -15.09 -7.39 4.82
N LEU A 38 -14.32 -7.65 3.76
CA LEU A 38 -12.93 -8.09 3.87
C LEU A 38 -12.06 -7.02 4.56
N VAL A 39 -12.16 -5.76 4.14
CA VAL A 39 -11.43 -4.63 4.75
C VAL A 39 -11.80 -4.49 6.22
N VAL A 40 -13.10 -4.55 6.55
CA VAL A 40 -13.58 -4.46 7.94
C VAL A 40 -13.10 -5.66 8.76
N ALA A 41 -13.12 -6.88 8.22
CA ALA A 41 -12.64 -8.07 8.90
C ALA A 41 -11.13 -8.00 9.18
N LEU A 42 -10.33 -7.57 8.20
CA LEU A 42 -8.90 -7.37 8.35
C LEU A 42 -8.59 -6.30 9.40
N TYR A 43 -9.32 -5.19 9.39
CA TYR A 43 -9.18 -4.14 10.40
C TYR A 43 -9.61 -4.61 11.80
N ALA A 44 -10.73 -5.32 11.92
CA ALA A 44 -11.18 -5.87 13.20
C ALA A 44 -10.20 -6.91 13.76
N SER A 45 -9.53 -7.68 12.89
CA SER A 45 -8.51 -8.65 13.30
C SER A 45 -7.20 -8.01 13.78
N SER A 46 -6.99 -6.72 13.50
CA SER A 46 -5.78 -5.99 13.91
C SER A 46 -5.80 -5.46 15.34
N GLY A 47 -6.72 -5.94 16.18
CA GLY A 47 -6.77 -5.58 17.60
C GLY A 47 -5.40 -5.76 18.25
N ALA A 48 -4.93 -4.74 18.95
CA ALA A 48 -3.56 -4.58 19.45
C ALA A 48 -3.09 -5.79 20.27
N ARG A 49 -2.47 -6.76 19.60
CA ARG A 49 -1.74 -7.84 20.26
C ARG A 49 -0.35 -7.32 20.61
N SER A 50 -0.23 -6.55 21.68
CA SER A 50 1.05 -6.46 22.37
C SER A 50 1.24 -7.78 23.09
N THR A 51 1.95 -8.71 22.44
CA THR A 51 2.49 -9.87 23.13
C THR A 51 3.57 -9.34 24.06
N MET A 52 3.23 -9.08 25.32
CA MET A 52 4.25 -8.81 26.33
C MET A 52 4.97 -10.13 26.61
N ILE A 53 6.29 -10.06 26.62
CA ILE A 53 7.19 -11.14 27.02
C ILE A 53 8.06 -10.60 28.13
N GLY A 54 8.49 -11.48 29.02
CA GLY A 54 9.13 -11.15 30.29
C GLY A 54 8.14 -11.26 31.44
N ASP A 55 8.65 -11.63 32.61
CA ASP A 55 7.84 -11.66 33.83
C ASP A 55 7.86 -10.26 34.45
N PRO A 56 6.72 -9.54 34.51
CA PRO A 56 6.66 -8.26 35.23
C PRO A 56 6.83 -8.43 36.75
N THR A 57 6.88 -9.68 37.24
CA THR A 57 7.18 -10.07 38.62
C THR A 57 8.56 -10.73 38.77
N ALA A 58 9.44 -10.58 37.77
CA ALA A 58 10.84 -10.97 37.89
C ALA A 58 11.47 -10.37 39.16
N SER A 59 12.49 -11.05 39.70
CA SER A 59 13.08 -10.69 40.98
C SER A 59 13.68 -9.28 40.93
N ASP A 60 13.56 -8.50 42.01
CA ASP A 60 14.23 -7.20 42.16
C ASP A 60 15.78 -7.29 42.07
N SER A 61 16.32 -8.52 42.03
CA SER A 61 17.74 -8.81 41.81
C SER A 61 18.18 -8.79 40.34
N ASP A 62 17.24 -8.80 39.40
CA ASP A 62 17.54 -9.07 37.99
C ASP A 62 17.80 -7.78 37.23
N VAL A 63 18.64 -7.85 36.20
CA VAL A 63 18.85 -6.74 35.27
C VAL A 63 17.67 -6.69 34.30
N ASP A 64 16.87 -5.64 34.38
CA ASP A 64 15.72 -5.45 33.51
C ASP A 64 16.17 -4.87 32.16
N VAL A 65 15.91 -5.60 31.09
CA VAL A 65 16.18 -5.17 29.71
C VAL A 65 14.88 -5.13 28.93
N THR A 66 14.34 -3.94 28.74
CA THR A 66 13.15 -3.72 27.91
C THR A 66 13.54 -3.45 26.46
N VAL A 67 13.10 -4.32 25.55
CA VAL A 67 13.20 -4.15 24.10
C VAL A 67 11.87 -3.61 23.57
N SER A 68 11.92 -2.49 22.85
CA SER A 68 10.75 -1.85 22.25
C SER A 68 10.95 -1.61 20.75
N PRO A 69 9.95 -1.87 19.90
CA PRO A 69 10.06 -1.64 18.47
C PRO A 69 9.93 -0.15 18.13
N LEU A 70 10.84 0.37 17.30
CA LEU A 70 10.82 1.76 16.85
C LEU A 70 10.43 1.89 15.37
N ALA A 71 11.01 1.05 14.50
CA ALA A 71 10.71 1.07 13.06
C ALA A 71 11.01 -0.28 12.41
N VAL A 72 10.31 -0.59 11.31
CA VAL A 72 10.64 -1.73 10.44
C VAL A 72 10.85 -1.20 9.03
N ASN A 73 12.02 -1.46 8.45
CA ASN A 73 12.35 -1.12 7.08
C ASN A 73 12.62 -2.40 6.28
N GLY A 74 11.59 -2.85 5.57
CA GLY A 74 11.68 -4.05 4.75
C GLY A 74 12.61 -3.93 3.54
N ALA A 75 12.78 -2.72 2.98
CA ALA A 75 13.60 -2.52 1.79
C ALA A 75 15.11 -2.74 2.03
N VAL A 76 15.55 -2.63 3.28
CA VAL A 76 16.94 -2.89 3.69
C VAL A 76 17.05 -3.95 4.79
N GLU A 77 15.95 -4.68 5.06
CA GLU A 77 15.88 -5.75 6.05
C GLU A 77 16.34 -5.33 7.46
N ARG A 78 15.86 -4.17 7.94
CA ARG A 78 16.23 -3.63 9.26
C ARG A 78 15.04 -3.48 10.19
N LEU A 79 15.23 -3.92 11.43
CA LEU A 79 14.37 -3.62 12.57
C LEU A 79 15.11 -2.66 13.50
N SER A 80 14.54 -1.47 13.72
CA SER A 80 15.05 -0.50 14.70
C SER A 80 14.36 -0.71 16.04
N LEU A 81 15.15 -0.74 17.10
CA LEU A 81 14.73 -1.09 18.45
C LEU A 81 15.29 -0.07 19.44
N ASP A 82 14.51 0.22 20.48
CA ASP A 82 15.00 0.86 21.68
C ASP A 82 15.25 -0.21 22.74
N ILE A 83 16.47 -0.24 23.26
CA ILE A 83 16.90 -1.13 24.35
C ILE A 83 17.04 -0.25 25.58
N SER A 84 16.13 -0.41 26.53
CA SER A 84 16.19 0.25 27.84
C SER A 84 16.71 -0.74 28.85
N VAL A 85 17.81 -0.39 29.52
CA VAL A 85 18.43 -1.17 30.58
C VAL A 85 18.20 -0.45 31.90
N GLU A 86 17.75 -1.19 32.90
CA GLU A 86 17.56 -0.73 34.26
C GLU A 86 18.30 -1.68 35.22
N ALA A 87 19.14 -1.13 36.07
CA ALA A 87 19.94 -1.91 37.01
C ALA A 87 19.12 -2.28 38.26
N PRO A 88 19.32 -3.47 38.84
CA PRO A 88 18.67 -3.86 40.10
C PRO A 88 19.23 -3.06 41.27
N ASP A 89 18.42 -2.92 42.34
CA ASP A 89 18.77 -2.16 43.56
C ASP A 89 20.08 -2.64 44.21
N SER A 90 20.42 -3.92 44.03
CA SER A 90 21.69 -4.51 44.49
C SER A 90 22.92 -3.78 43.93
N LEU A 91 22.83 -3.25 42.71
CA LEU A 91 23.87 -2.53 41.98
C LEU A 91 23.79 -1.00 42.12
N ILE A 92 22.78 -0.46 42.81
CA ILE A 92 22.58 1.00 42.99
C ILE A 92 23.06 1.43 44.38
N GLU A 93 23.73 2.58 44.48
CA GLU A 93 24.17 3.16 45.76
C GLU A 93 23.00 3.37 46.72
N ALA A 94 23.27 3.42 48.03
CA ALA A 94 22.23 3.63 49.05
C ALA A 94 21.47 4.97 48.91
N ASN A 95 22.02 5.92 48.14
CA ASN A 95 21.34 7.16 47.78
C ASN A 95 20.25 6.98 46.70
N GLY A 96 20.21 5.82 46.04
CA GLY A 96 19.27 5.49 44.96
C GLY A 96 19.55 6.20 43.62
N VAL A 97 20.67 6.93 43.50
CA VAL A 97 20.93 7.82 42.36
C VAL A 97 21.97 7.28 41.40
N ALA A 98 22.97 6.56 41.92
CA ALA A 98 24.17 6.23 41.17
C ALA A 98 24.53 4.73 41.21
N MET A 99 25.17 4.23 40.15
CA MET A 99 25.66 2.85 40.06
C MET A 99 26.85 2.59 41.01
N LYS A 100 26.79 1.50 41.79
CA LYS A 100 27.90 1.00 42.65
C LYS A 100 29.05 0.39 41.84
N LYS A 101 28.72 -0.39 40.81
CA LYS A 101 29.62 -1.11 39.91
C LYS A 101 29.28 -0.77 38.46
N GLN A 102 30.22 -0.98 37.55
CA GLN A 102 29.93 -0.91 36.12
C GLN A 102 29.07 -2.11 35.71
N LEU A 103 27.97 -1.85 35.02
CA LEU A 103 27.11 -2.86 34.41
C LEU A 103 27.21 -2.75 32.88
N LEU A 104 27.51 -3.86 32.22
CA LEU A 104 27.58 -3.96 30.77
C LEU A 104 26.53 -4.96 30.30
N VAL A 105 25.68 -4.53 29.38
CA VAL A 105 24.68 -5.38 28.73
C VAL A 105 25.08 -5.57 27.27
N LEU A 106 25.49 -6.78 26.93
CA LEU A 106 25.74 -7.21 25.57
C LEU A 106 24.42 -7.52 24.88
N VAL A 107 24.17 -6.89 23.74
CA VAL A 107 23.04 -7.18 22.86
C VAL A 107 23.58 -7.45 21.46
N THR A 108 23.36 -8.67 20.96
CA THR A 108 23.94 -9.10 19.67
C THR A 108 23.00 -10.05 18.92
N PRO A 109 22.98 -10.01 17.57
CA PRO A 109 23.62 -9.02 16.72
C PRO A 109 22.85 -7.68 16.71
N VAL A 110 23.58 -6.57 16.73
CA VAL A 110 23.05 -5.22 16.45
C VAL A 110 24.09 -4.41 15.69
N ASP A 111 23.65 -3.37 15.00
CA ASP A 111 24.53 -2.42 14.32
C ASP A 111 25.30 -1.55 15.32
N GLY A 112 26.55 -1.23 14.98
CA GLY A 112 27.40 -0.38 15.81
C GLY A 112 27.87 -1.08 17.08
N ALA A 113 27.87 -0.35 18.19
CA ALA A 113 28.32 -0.89 19.47
C ALA A 113 27.31 -1.92 19.98
N GLN A 114 27.76 -3.13 20.32
CA GLN A 114 26.91 -4.20 20.84
C GLN A 114 26.71 -4.14 22.36
N THR A 115 27.46 -3.29 23.05
CA THR A 115 27.36 -3.14 24.50
C THR A 115 26.60 -1.86 24.86
N VAL A 116 25.73 -1.96 25.86
CA VAL A 116 25.13 -0.85 26.60
C VAL A 116 25.82 -0.78 27.95
N ALA A 117 26.45 0.35 28.25
CA ALA A 117 27.23 0.52 29.47
C ALA A 117 26.53 1.48 30.45
N LEU A 118 26.42 1.06 31.71
CA LEU A 118 26.12 1.91 32.84
C LEU A 118 27.37 1.95 33.71
N ASP A 119 28.11 3.05 33.61
CA ASP A 119 29.37 3.21 34.32
C ASP A 119 29.14 3.42 35.82
N LYS A 120 30.16 3.07 36.61
CA LYS A 120 30.13 3.38 38.04
C LYS A 120 29.91 4.89 38.25
N GLY A 121 28.97 5.25 39.11
CA GLY A 121 28.59 6.64 39.36
C GLY A 121 27.58 7.22 38.37
N SER A 122 27.21 6.52 37.29
CA SER A 122 26.16 6.97 36.38
C SER A 122 24.77 6.70 36.95
N ILE A 123 23.75 7.29 36.33
CA ILE A 123 22.35 6.93 36.59
C ILE A 123 22.11 5.44 36.28
N PRO A 124 21.24 4.75 37.04
CA PRO A 124 21.01 3.29 36.93
C PRO A 124 20.09 2.89 35.78
N ARG A 125 19.93 3.78 34.80
CA ARG A 125 19.03 3.59 33.66
C ARG A 125 19.57 4.24 32.41
N ILE A 126 19.53 3.52 31.30
CA ILE A 126 19.94 4.03 29.99
C ILE A 126 19.06 3.45 28.89
N THR A 127 18.77 4.24 27.87
CA THR A 127 18.09 3.77 26.66
C THR A 127 18.99 3.99 25.46
N LYS A 128 19.18 2.95 24.66
CA LYS A 128 19.96 2.97 23.43
C LYS A 128 19.10 2.54 22.26
N THR A 129 18.99 3.41 21.26
CA THR A 129 18.39 3.07 19.97
C THR A 129 19.44 2.37 19.12
N THR A 130 19.07 1.23 18.54
CA THR A 130 19.91 0.48 17.61
C THR A 130 19.08 -0.14 16.49
N SER A 131 19.75 -0.71 15.49
CA SER A 131 19.12 -1.51 14.44
C SER A 131 19.73 -2.90 14.38
N VAL A 132 18.92 -3.86 13.97
CA VAL A 132 19.33 -5.25 13.75
C VAL A 132 18.87 -5.71 12.37
N VAL A 133 19.65 -6.59 11.76
CA VAL A 133 19.24 -7.30 10.54
C VAL A 133 18.06 -8.20 10.86
N ALA A 134 16.95 -8.00 10.15
CA ALA A 134 15.77 -8.83 10.25
C ALA A 134 15.52 -9.48 8.89
N GLY A 135 15.92 -10.74 8.76
CA GLY A 135 15.84 -11.48 7.51
C GLY A 135 14.40 -11.63 7.05
N GLY A 136 14.16 -11.36 5.77
CA GLY A 136 12.83 -11.35 5.16
C GLY A 136 12.92 -11.00 3.69
N SER A 137 11.77 -10.79 3.03
CA SER A 137 11.75 -10.32 1.65
C SER A 137 10.55 -9.40 1.46
N VAL A 138 10.85 -8.13 1.15
CA VAL A 138 9.86 -7.09 0.92
C VAL A 138 9.06 -7.32 -0.36
N GLU A 139 9.61 -8.11 -1.30
CA GLU A 139 8.97 -8.46 -2.57
C GLU A 139 7.68 -9.26 -2.35
N ASN A 140 7.54 -9.96 -1.21
CA ASN A 140 6.35 -10.71 -0.82
C ASN A 140 5.23 -9.83 -0.23
N TRP A 141 5.36 -8.50 -0.33
CA TRP A 141 4.34 -7.55 0.08
C TRP A 141 2.94 -7.93 -0.48
N PRO A 142 1.86 -7.86 0.31
CA PRO A 142 1.80 -7.31 1.68
C PRO A 142 1.94 -8.37 2.78
N PHE A 143 2.28 -9.61 2.44
CA PHE A 143 2.42 -10.71 3.40
C PHE A 143 3.88 -10.94 3.81
N ASP A 144 4.70 -9.90 3.67
CA ASP A 144 6.11 -9.89 4.06
C ASP A 144 6.25 -10.09 5.58
N ARG A 145 7.27 -10.89 5.94
CA ARG A 145 7.64 -11.22 7.32
C ARG A 145 9.13 -11.01 7.48
N TYR A 146 9.53 -10.53 8.66
CA TYR A 146 10.93 -10.29 9.00
C TYR A 146 11.22 -10.90 10.36
N SER A 147 12.26 -11.72 10.44
CA SER A 147 12.65 -12.42 11.66
C SER A 147 14.06 -12.07 12.07
N THR A 148 14.29 -11.90 13.37
CA THR A 148 15.62 -11.74 13.95
C THR A 148 15.70 -12.42 15.30
N GLY A 149 16.91 -12.80 15.73
CA GLY A 149 17.18 -13.34 17.05
C GLY A 149 18.14 -12.41 17.77
N LEU A 150 17.84 -12.04 19.02
CA LEU A 150 18.70 -11.22 19.85
C LEU A 150 19.17 -12.01 21.08
N LEU A 151 20.47 -12.04 21.29
CA LEU A 151 21.09 -12.50 22.52
C LEU A 151 21.31 -11.29 23.42
N VAL A 152 20.83 -11.37 24.67
CA VAL A 152 21.00 -10.33 25.69
C VAL A 152 21.69 -10.95 26.90
N VAL A 153 22.84 -10.42 27.30
CA VAL A 153 23.59 -10.89 28.46
C VAL A 153 24.09 -9.69 29.26
N ALA A 154 23.74 -9.63 30.54
CA ALA A 154 24.26 -8.64 31.47
C ALA A 154 25.44 -9.20 32.29
N TYR A 155 26.47 -8.38 32.50
CA TYR A 155 27.57 -8.71 33.39
C TYR A 155 28.11 -7.45 34.05
N THR A 156 28.59 -7.58 35.30
CA THR A 156 29.31 -6.51 35.98
C THR A 156 30.80 -6.69 35.82
N VAL A 157 31.55 -5.60 35.90
CA VAL A 157 33.01 -5.63 35.90
C VAL A 157 33.51 -5.11 37.24
N ASP A 158 34.32 -5.92 37.92
CA ASP A 158 34.94 -5.52 39.19
C ASP A 158 36.14 -4.57 38.97
N ALA A 159 36.74 -4.08 40.06
CA ALA A 159 37.91 -3.20 39.98
C ALA A 159 39.18 -3.89 39.44
N GLY A 160 39.21 -5.23 39.41
CA GLY A 160 40.28 -6.05 38.85
C GLY A 160 40.07 -6.39 37.36
N GLY A 161 38.93 -6.03 36.77
CA GLY A 161 38.57 -6.33 35.40
C GLY A 161 37.92 -7.70 35.19
N ASN A 162 37.53 -8.40 36.26
CA ASN A 162 36.82 -9.67 36.15
C ASN A 162 35.34 -9.41 35.85
N ALA A 163 34.79 -10.17 34.88
CA ALA A 163 33.39 -10.11 34.51
C ALA A 163 32.57 -11.13 35.31
N GLU A 164 31.51 -10.68 35.97
CA GLU A 164 30.54 -11.52 36.69
C GLU A 164 29.16 -11.41 36.02
N VAL A 165 28.67 -12.51 35.44
CA VAL A 165 27.35 -12.55 34.77
C VAL A 165 26.24 -12.23 35.77
N GLN A 166 25.20 -11.54 35.31
CA GLN A 166 24.01 -11.20 36.09
C GLN A 166 22.76 -11.86 35.50
N GLN A 167 21.81 -12.23 36.36
CA GLN A 167 20.47 -12.63 35.90
C GLN A 167 19.82 -11.45 35.17
N THR A 168 19.22 -11.75 34.02
CA THR A 168 18.69 -10.73 33.11
C THR A 168 17.24 -11.05 32.78
N ASN A 169 16.33 -10.14 33.08
CA ASN A 169 14.93 -10.23 32.69
C ASN A 169 14.71 -9.45 31.39
N VAL A 170 14.49 -10.16 30.29
CA VAL A 170 14.30 -9.53 28.97
C VAL A 170 12.82 -9.36 28.70
N MET A 171 12.38 -8.10 28.63
CA MET A 171 10.99 -7.74 28.40
C MET A 171 10.76 -7.21 27.00
N TRP A 172 9.67 -7.63 26.35
CA TRP A 172 9.18 -6.97 25.13
C TRP A 172 8.04 -6.02 25.46
N LYS A 173 8.19 -4.74 25.12
CA LYS A 173 7.19 -3.70 25.41
C LYS A 173 6.89 -2.83 24.20
N GLY A 174 5.63 -2.41 24.09
CA GLY A 174 5.18 -1.47 23.08
C GLY A 174 4.53 -2.11 21.85
N TYR A 175 4.20 -1.26 20.89
CA TYR A 175 3.61 -1.61 19.61
C TYR A 175 4.11 -0.64 18.54
N LEU A 176 4.14 -1.08 17.29
CA LEU A 176 4.47 -0.23 16.15
C LEU A 176 3.27 -0.16 15.22
N SER A 177 2.82 1.05 14.89
CA SER A 177 1.69 1.22 13.98
C SER A 177 1.99 0.54 12.63
N GLY A 178 1.03 -0.26 12.18
CA GLY A 178 1.13 -0.99 10.93
C GLY A 178 1.85 -2.34 11.00
N TRP A 179 2.38 -2.72 12.16
CA TRP A 179 3.10 -3.99 12.37
C TRP A 179 2.56 -4.77 13.56
N ASN A 180 2.64 -6.09 13.45
CA ASN A 180 2.42 -7.04 14.52
C ASN A 180 3.74 -7.74 14.82
N PHE A 181 4.01 -7.96 16.12
CA PHE A 181 5.19 -8.69 16.56
C PHE A 181 4.78 -9.97 17.28
N ALA A 182 5.36 -11.09 16.83
CA ALA A 182 5.40 -12.32 17.59
C ALA A 182 6.81 -12.42 18.16
N VAL A 183 6.90 -12.55 19.48
CA VAL A 183 8.18 -12.67 20.17
C VAL A 183 8.17 -14.02 20.89
N SER A 184 9.32 -14.65 21.06
CA SER A 184 9.45 -15.88 21.83
C SER A 184 10.89 -16.05 22.28
N GLU A 185 11.06 -16.54 23.50
CA GLU A 185 12.35 -16.96 24.01
C GLU A 185 12.63 -18.40 23.58
N VAL A 186 13.78 -18.63 22.94
CA VAL A 186 14.17 -19.94 22.42
C VAL A 186 15.58 -20.25 22.89
N VAL A 187 15.81 -21.48 23.33
CA VAL A 187 17.15 -22.00 23.56
C VAL A 187 17.64 -22.61 22.25
N PRO A 188 18.69 -22.07 21.60
CA PRO A 188 19.20 -22.61 20.36
C PRO A 188 19.89 -23.97 20.57
N ASP A 189 20.05 -24.73 19.47
CA ASP A 189 20.68 -26.06 19.50
C ASP A 189 22.14 -26.03 19.99
N ASP A 190 22.85 -24.93 19.69
CA ASP A 190 24.19 -24.64 20.20
C ASP A 190 24.15 -23.39 21.11
N PRO A 191 23.75 -23.56 22.38
CA PRO A 191 23.55 -22.44 23.30
C PRO A 191 24.87 -21.89 23.82
N VAL A 192 24.95 -20.57 23.92
CA VAL A 192 26.01 -19.92 24.72
C VAL A 192 25.77 -20.29 26.19
N ILE A 193 26.77 -20.89 26.83
CA ILE A 193 26.71 -21.24 28.25
C ILE A 193 27.24 -20.06 29.06
N LEU A 194 26.45 -19.61 30.03
CA LEU A 194 26.77 -18.56 30.98
C LEU A 194 27.13 -19.20 32.32
N GLU A 195 28.28 -18.82 32.88
CA GLU A 195 28.65 -19.20 34.25
C GLU A 195 28.15 -18.13 35.22
N MET A 196 27.26 -18.52 36.12
CA MET A 196 26.62 -17.62 37.07
C MET A 196 27.47 -17.46 38.34
N PRO A 197 27.29 -16.38 39.13
CA PRO A 197 28.06 -16.14 40.34
C PRO A 197 27.92 -17.23 41.41
N ASP A 198 26.82 -18.00 41.40
CA ASP A 198 26.58 -19.13 42.29
C ASP A 198 27.26 -20.45 41.82
N GLY A 199 27.97 -20.41 40.70
CA GLY A 199 28.64 -21.56 40.08
C GLY A 199 27.72 -22.43 39.21
N SER A 200 26.45 -22.05 39.06
CA SER A 200 25.55 -22.71 38.11
C SER A 200 25.86 -22.33 36.67
N GLN A 201 25.48 -23.20 35.73
CA GLN A 201 25.58 -22.94 34.30
C GLN A 201 24.18 -22.77 33.73
N GLU A 202 23.95 -21.62 33.11
CA GLU A 202 22.69 -21.31 32.43
C GLU A 202 22.91 -21.19 30.92
N LYS A 203 21.88 -21.50 30.15
CA LYS A 203 21.92 -21.32 28.69
C LYS A 203 21.40 -19.93 28.39
N ALA A 204 22.20 -19.12 27.68
CA ALA A 204 21.79 -17.79 27.30
C ALA A 204 20.57 -17.87 26.35
N PRO A 205 19.43 -17.26 26.71
CA PRO A 205 18.25 -17.33 25.88
C PRO A 205 18.38 -16.45 24.63
N LEU A 206 17.83 -16.93 23.51
CA LEU A 206 17.72 -16.17 22.27
C LEU A 206 16.30 -15.61 22.15
N LEU A 207 16.18 -14.28 22.13
CA LEU A 207 14.92 -13.60 21.91
C LEU A 207 14.61 -13.56 20.41
N MET A 208 13.75 -14.46 19.96
CA MET A 208 13.28 -14.48 18.57
C MET A 208 12.14 -13.48 18.40
N ILE A 209 12.28 -12.58 17.43
CA ILE A 209 11.32 -11.53 17.10
C ILE A 209 10.92 -11.71 15.63
N GLU A 210 9.62 -11.86 15.39
CA GLU A 210 9.04 -11.87 14.05
C GLU A 210 8.09 -10.68 13.89
N ALA A 211 8.36 -9.83 12.89
CA ALA A 211 7.53 -8.71 12.48
C ALA A 211 6.72 -9.08 11.24
N SER A 212 5.42 -8.79 11.25
CA SER A 212 4.50 -8.98 10.12
C SER A 212 3.56 -7.78 9.97
N ARG A 213 3.04 -7.54 8.76
CA ARG A 213 2.08 -6.44 8.54
C ARG A 213 0.82 -6.63 9.38
N SER A 214 0.38 -5.56 10.04
CA SER A 214 -0.86 -5.57 10.79
C SER A 214 -2.08 -5.72 9.86
N GLY A 215 -3.19 -6.24 10.39
CA GLY A 215 -4.44 -6.37 9.64
C GLY A 215 -4.97 -5.03 9.10
N SER A 216 -4.74 -3.91 9.81
CA SER A 216 -5.12 -2.58 9.34
C SER A 216 -4.30 -2.12 8.14
N THR A 217 -3.00 -2.45 8.11
CA THR A 217 -2.13 -2.23 6.95
C THR A 217 -2.56 -3.06 5.75
N LEU A 218 -2.91 -4.34 5.96
CA LEU A 218 -3.45 -5.20 4.91
C LEU A 218 -4.77 -4.64 4.37
N ALA A 219 -5.67 -4.20 5.25
CA ALA A 219 -6.96 -3.62 4.89
C ALA A 219 -6.79 -2.37 4.01
N PHE A 220 -5.87 -1.48 4.39
CA PHE A 220 -5.52 -0.30 3.61
C PHE A 220 -4.92 -0.67 2.25
N GLY A 221 -4.03 -1.65 2.20
CA GLY A 221 -3.48 -2.21 0.96
C GLY A 221 -4.58 -2.73 0.02
N VAL A 222 -5.48 -3.58 0.53
CA VAL A 222 -6.62 -4.13 -0.23
C VAL A 222 -7.51 -3.02 -0.80
N LEU A 223 -7.78 -1.97 -0.02
CA LEU A 223 -8.56 -0.82 -0.47
C LEU A 223 -7.88 -0.11 -1.66
N LEU A 224 -6.59 0.21 -1.54
CA LEU A 224 -5.84 0.87 -2.61
C LEU A 224 -5.75 0.01 -3.88
N LEU A 225 -5.49 -1.30 -3.73
CA LEU A 225 -5.46 -2.23 -4.85
C LEU A 225 -6.83 -2.36 -5.53
N SER A 226 -7.91 -2.34 -4.75
CA SER A 226 -9.27 -2.35 -5.30
C SER A 226 -9.54 -1.11 -6.15
N VAL A 227 -9.12 0.08 -5.70
CA VAL A 227 -9.22 1.32 -6.48
C VAL A 227 -8.39 1.21 -7.77
N LEU A 228 -7.15 0.72 -7.67
CA LEU A 228 -6.27 0.49 -8.83
C LEU A 228 -6.91 -0.43 -9.88
N VAL A 229 -7.61 -1.47 -9.46
CA VAL A 229 -8.30 -2.42 -10.36
C VAL A 229 -9.61 -1.85 -10.92
N VAL A 230 -10.34 -1.05 -10.15
CA VAL A 230 -11.61 -0.45 -10.61
C VAL A 230 -11.38 0.57 -11.72
N MET A 231 -10.30 1.38 -11.65
CA MET A 231 -9.97 2.39 -12.66
C MET A 231 -9.94 1.84 -14.11
N PRO A 232 -9.13 0.81 -14.45
CA PRO A 232 -9.11 0.24 -15.81
C PRO A 232 -10.44 -0.39 -16.21
N VAL A 233 -11.18 -0.98 -15.28
CA VAL A 233 -12.51 -1.53 -15.57
C VAL A 233 -13.46 -0.44 -16.04
N LEU A 234 -13.47 0.72 -15.36
CA LEU A 234 -14.28 1.87 -15.76
C LEU A 234 -13.84 2.43 -17.11
N VAL A 235 -12.53 2.58 -17.33
CA VAL A 235 -11.96 3.05 -18.60
C VAL A 235 -12.34 2.11 -19.75
N LEU A 236 -12.15 0.81 -19.59
CA LEU A 236 -12.52 -0.20 -20.60
C LEU A 236 -14.03 -0.19 -20.86
N PHE A 237 -14.86 -0.07 -19.81
CA PHE A 237 -16.30 0.01 -19.97
C PHE A 237 -16.72 1.19 -20.83
N VAL A 238 -16.17 2.38 -20.57
CA VAL A 238 -16.41 3.59 -21.37
C VAL A 238 -15.89 3.42 -22.79
N ALA A 239 -14.66 2.91 -22.94
CA ALA A 239 -14.01 2.70 -24.23
C ALA A 239 -14.79 1.75 -25.15
N ILE A 240 -15.18 0.59 -24.63
CA ILE A 240 -15.96 -0.42 -25.36
C ILE A 240 -17.37 0.11 -25.67
N SER A 241 -17.98 0.86 -24.77
CA SER A 241 -19.30 1.48 -25.00
C SER A 241 -19.27 2.52 -26.12
N ALA A 242 -18.20 3.32 -26.19
CA ALA A 242 -17.96 4.26 -27.28
C ALA A 242 -17.68 3.52 -28.59
N PHE A 243 -16.84 2.48 -28.57
CA PHE A 243 -16.51 1.70 -29.76
C PHE A 243 -17.72 0.98 -30.37
N THR A 244 -18.63 0.50 -29.54
CA THR A 244 -19.88 -0.16 -29.97
C THR A 244 -20.96 0.83 -30.45
N GLY A 245 -20.69 2.13 -30.46
CA GLY A 245 -21.63 3.15 -30.94
C GLY A 245 -22.81 3.44 -30.01
N ARG A 246 -22.76 2.96 -28.75
CA ARG A 246 -23.83 3.17 -27.76
C ARG A 246 -23.80 4.57 -27.13
N ARG A 247 -22.65 5.25 -27.20
CA ARG A 247 -22.40 6.57 -26.61
C ARG A 247 -21.60 7.41 -27.61
N LYS A 248 -21.79 8.74 -27.57
CA LYS A 248 -21.05 9.69 -28.40
C LYS A 248 -19.59 9.75 -27.94
N VAL A 249 -18.68 9.92 -28.90
CA VAL A 249 -17.25 10.05 -28.63
C VAL A 249 -16.92 11.53 -28.43
N GLU A 250 -16.44 11.88 -27.25
CA GLU A 250 -16.04 13.24 -26.87
C GLU A 250 -14.53 13.31 -26.64
N ALA A 251 -13.89 14.40 -27.05
CA ALA A 251 -12.46 14.61 -26.84
C ALA A 251 -12.08 14.70 -25.35
N THR A 252 -12.99 15.23 -24.52
CA THR A 252 -12.83 15.37 -23.06
C THR A 252 -12.55 14.03 -22.36
N LEU A 253 -13.19 12.95 -22.80
CA LEU A 253 -12.98 11.61 -22.23
C LEU A 253 -11.58 11.05 -22.50
N MET A 254 -10.94 11.45 -23.60
CA MET A 254 -9.55 11.06 -23.89
C MET A 254 -8.59 11.66 -22.85
N SER A 255 -8.79 12.93 -22.49
CA SER A 255 -8.00 13.58 -21.43
C SER A 255 -8.23 12.92 -20.06
N TRP A 256 -9.47 12.56 -19.73
CA TRP A 256 -9.79 11.85 -18.48
C TRP A 256 -9.13 10.46 -18.43
N MET A 257 -9.17 9.69 -19.52
CA MET A 257 -8.49 8.40 -19.60
C MET A 257 -6.97 8.53 -19.46
N GLY A 258 -6.38 9.57 -20.08
CA GLY A 258 -4.96 9.89 -19.90
C GLY A 258 -4.63 10.23 -18.44
N ALA A 259 -5.48 11.02 -17.76
CA ALA A 259 -5.31 11.34 -16.34
C ALA A 259 -5.34 10.10 -15.45
N MET A 260 -6.25 9.15 -15.71
CA MET A 260 -6.32 7.87 -14.98
C MET A 260 -5.02 7.05 -15.13
N LEU A 261 -4.42 7.03 -16.33
CA LEU A 261 -3.14 6.38 -16.57
C LEU A 261 -2.01 7.01 -15.74
N PHE A 262 -1.90 8.35 -15.73
CA PHE A 262 -0.87 9.03 -14.95
C PHE A 262 -1.10 8.95 -13.43
N ALA A 263 -2.35 8.93 -12.98
CA ALA A 263 -2.70 8.79 -11.56
C ALA A 263 -2.28 7.43 -10.97
N THR A 264 -2.14 6.40 -11.81
CA THR A 264 -1.77 5.04 -11.38
C THR A 264 -0.37 4.98 -10.77
N ILE A 265 0.58 5.77 -11.29
CA ILE A 265 1.98 5.74 -10.85
C ILE A 265 2.12 6.24 -9.39
N PRO A 266 1.61 7.43 -9.02
CA PRO A 266 1.60 7.87 -7.62
C PRO A 266 0.80 6.95 -6.70
N LEU A 267 -0.34 6.42 -7.16
CA LEU A 267 -1.20 5.57 -6.35
C LEU A 267 -0.51 4.27 -5.93
N ARG A 268 0.31 3.69 -6.81
CA ARG A 268 1.20 2.55 -6.47
C ARG A 268 2.23 2.92 -5.40
N GLY A 269 2.71 4.16 -5.37
CA GLY A 269 3.64 4.65 -4.35
C GLY A 269 3.02 4.75 -2.96
N PHE A 270 1.70 4.90 -2.86
CA PHE A 270 0.97 5.00 -1.59
C PHE A 270 0.66 3.64 -0.94
N LEU A 271 1.05 2.53 -1.56
CA LEU A 271 0.98 1.23 -0.91
C LEU A 271 1.78 1.29 0.41
N PRO A 272 1.25 0.76 1.53
CA PRO A 272 1.89 0.92 2.82
C PRO A 272 3.31 0.35 2.85
N GLY A 273 4.25 1.17 3.33
CA GLY A 273 5.68 0.86 3.31
C GLY A 273 6.36 1.04 1.95
N SER A 274 5.62 1.51 0.93
CA SER A 274 6.09 1.83 -0.43
C SER A 274 7.05 0.75 -0.96
N PRO A 275 6.56 -0.49 -1.18
CA PRO A 275 7.41 -1.62 -1.55
C PRO A 275 8.27 -1.27 -2.79
N PRO A 276 9.54 -1.71 -2.84
CA PRO A 276 10.41 -1.44 -3.98
C PRO A 276 9.80 -1.90 -5.31
N ILE A 277 10.22 -1.24 -6.39
CA ILE A 277 9.84 -1.66 -7.75
C ILE A 277 10.36 -3.07 -7.99
N GLY A 278 9.49 -3.97 -8.45
CA GLY A 278 9.80 -5.39 -8.65
C GLY A 278 9.20 -6.33 -7.61
N SER A 279 8.39 -5.81 -6.67
CA SER A 279 7.62 -6.65 -5.75
C SER A 279 6.53 -7.43 -6.50
N TRP A 280 6.07 -8.56 -5.95
CA TRP A 280 5.07 -9.43 -6.59
C TRP A 280 3.80 -8.67 -7.01
N ILE A 281 3.40 -7.67 -6.24
CA ILE A 281 2.23 -6.85 -6.53
C ILE A 281 2.32 -6.09 -7.86
N ASP A 282 3.54 -5.70 -8.27
CA ASP A 282 3.74 -5.00 -9.53
C ASP A 282 3.42 -5.92 -10.72
N PHE A 283 3.87 -7.17 -10.65
CA PHE A 283 3.63 -8.19 -11.68
C PHE A 283 2.19 -8.70 -11.70
N LEU A 284 1.59 -8.87 -10.52
CA LEU A 284 0.25 -9.45 -10.38
C LEU A 284 -0.87 -8.45 -10.68
N ILE A 285 -0.68 -7.17 -10.35
CA ILE A 285 -1.76 -6.17 -10.43
C ILE A 285 -1.33 -4.94 -11.23
N VAL A 286 -0.27 -4.23 -10.81
CA VAL A 286 0.04 -2.90 -11.34
C VAL A 286 0.30 -2.92 -12.85
N LEU A 287 1.08 -3.89 -13.33
CA LEU A 287 1.36 -4.04 -14.76
C LEU A 287 0.06 -4.24 -15.56
N TRP A 288 -0.83 -5.11 -15.09
CA TRP A 288 -2.10 -5.38 -15.77
C TRP A 288 -3.04 -4.18 -15.75
N VAL A 289 -3.02 -3.38 -14.67
CA VAL A 289 -3.75 -2.11 -14.60
C VAL A 289 -3.25 -1.16 -15.68
N ILE A 290 -1.93 -0.98 -15.83
CA ILE A 290 -1.33 -0.12 -16.84
C ILE A 290 -1.69 -0.62 -18.25
N VAL A 291 -1.52 -1.92 -18.51
CA VAL A 291 -1.86 -2.53 -19.82
C VAL A 291 -3.34 -2.32 -20.14
N ALA A 292 -4.24 -2.53 -19.19
CA ALA A 292 -5.67 -2.36 -19.39
C ALA A 292 -6.06 -0.88 -19.62
N LEU A 293 -5.42 0.07 -18.93
CA LEU A 293 -5.63 1.50 -19.16
C LEU A 293 -5.15 1.93 -20.56
N VAL A 294 -3.96 1.48 -20.98
CA VAL A 294 -3.44 1.75 -22.33
C VAL A 294 -4.32 1.11 -23.40
N ALA A 295 -4.75 -0.14 -23.19
CA ALA A 295 -5.68 -0.82 -24.11
C ALA A 295 -7.02 -0.09 -24.20
N GLY A 296 -7.57 0.37 -23.07
CA GLY A 296 -8.79 1.17 -23.04
C GLY A 296 -8.65 2.49 -23.78
N LEU A 297 -7.53 3.20 -23.62
CA LEU A 297 -7.24 4.41 -24.37
C LEU A 297 -7.15 4.11 -25.88
N ALA A 298 -6.45 3.04 -26.28
CA ALA A 298 -6.34 2.62 -27.68
C ALA A 298 -7.70 2.27 -28.29
N VAL A 299 -8.55 1.53 -27.57
CA VAL A 299 -9.93 1.22 -27.99
C VAL A 299 -10.76 2.49 -28.13
N TYR A 300 -10.59 3.46 -27.22
CA TYR A 300 -11.31 4.74 -27.31
C TYR A 300 -10.84 5.58 -28.51
N VAL A 301 -9.54 5.61 -28.79
CA VAL A 301 -8.99 6.24 -30.01
C VAL A 301 -9.54 5.57 -31.26
N ALA A 302 -9.63 4.23 -31.28
CA ALA A 302 -10.25 3.50 -32.38
C ALA A 302 -11.74 3.83 -32.54
N ALA A 303 -12.47 4.01 -31.42
CA ALA A 303 -13.85 4.46 -31.42
C ALA A 303 -13.98 5.86 -32.01
N TRP A 304 -13.07 6.77 -31.66
CA TRP A 304 -13.01 8.12 -32.20
C TRP A 304 -12.69 8.12 -33.71
N SER A 305 -11.77 7.27 -34.17
CA SER A 305 -11.51 7.14 -35.60
C SER A 305 -12.72 6.59 -36.37
N ARG A 306 -13.46 5.64 -35.77
CA ARG A 306 -14.63 5.01 -36.38
C ARG A 306 -15.86 5.92 -36.42
N TRP A 307 -16.15 6.62 -35.32
CA TRP A 307 -17.40 7.37 -35.11
C TRP A 307 -17.21 8.89 -35.03
N GLY A 308 -15.97 9.38 -35.04
CA GLY A 308 -15.66 10.80 -34.94
C GLY A 308 -16.19 11.59 -36.13
N THR A 309 -16.70 12.79 -35.85
CA THR A 309 -17.18 13.72 -36.86
C THR A 309 -16.04 14.06 -37.81
N ARG A 310 -16.16 13.68 -39.09
CA ARG A 310 -15.18 14.07 -40.11
C ARG A 310 -15.13 15.60 -40.17
N ALA A 311 -13.92 16.15 -40.20
CA ALA A 311 -13.75 17.58 -40.48
C ALA A 311 -14.49 17.90 -41.79
N THR A 312 -15.46 18.81 -41.73
CA THR A 312 -16.09 19.32 -42.96
C THR A 312 -14.97 19.91 -43.81
N PRO A 313 -14.81 19.47 -45.07
CA PRO A 313 -13.78 20.02 -45.94
C PRO A 313 -13.89 21.54 -45.93
N LYS A 314 -12.78 22.21 -45.61
CA LYS A 314 -12.69 23.67 -45.63
C LYS A 314 -13.12 24.10 -47.03
N GLU A 315 -14.29 24.74 -47.15
CA GLU A 315 -14.85 25.13 -48.44
C GLU A 315 -13.77 25.83 -49.27
N SER A 316 -13.41 25.22 -50.41
CA SER A 316 -12.28 25.68 -51.20
C SER A 316 -12.51 27.15 -51.59
N ARG A 317 -11.43 27.93 -51.72
CA ARG A 317 -11.53 29.36 -52.11
C ARG A 317 -12.37 29.55 -53.39
N ALA A 318 -12.37 28.55 -54.26
CA ALA A 318 -13.23 28.47 -55.44
C ALA A 318 -14.73 28.25 -55.12
N GLY A 319 -15.06 27.37 -54.17
CA GLY A 319 -16.44 27.20 -53.69
C GLY A 319 -16.99 28.48 -53.06
N ARG A 320 -16.18 29.15 -52.24
CA ARG A 320 -16.55 30.43 -51.61
C ARG A 320 -16.74 31.55 -52.64
N ALA A 321 -15.83 31.66 -53.63
CA ALA A 321 -15.95 32.64 -54.71
C ALA A 321 -17.17 32.39 -55.61
N ARG A 322 -17.52 31.13 -55.86
CA ARG A 322 -18.69 30.77 -56.66
C ARG A 322 -19.99 31.12 -55.95
N ARG A 323 -20.07 30.87 -54.65
CA ARG A 323 -21.24 31.22 -53.83
C ARG A 323 -21.44 32.73 -53.75
N GLN A 324 -20.35 33.47 -53.53
CA GLN A 324 -20.39 34.93 -53.49
C GLN A 324 -20.83 35.53 -54.83
N ARG A 325 -20.37 34.99 -55.96
CA ARG A 325 -20.84 35.42 -57.28
C ARG A 325 -22.33 35.16 -57.50
N SER A 326 -22.84 34.02 -57.01
CA SER A 326 -24.27 33.71 -57.09
C SER A 326 -25.14 34.64 -56.23
N ASP A 327 -24.65 35.01 -55.05
CA ASP A 327 -25.35 35.95 -54.17
C ASP A 327 -25.33 37.39 -54.74
N ASP A 328 -24.24 37.78 -55.40
CA ASP A 328 -24.13 39.06 -56.13
C ASP A 328 -25.06 39.08 -57.37
N GLU A 329 -25.16 37.98 -58.11
CA GLU A 329 -26.12 37.85 -59.23
C GLU A 329 -27.58 37.90 -58.73
N LEU A 330 -27.90 37.26 -57.61
CA LEU A 330 -29.25 37.30 -57.06
C LEU A 330 -29.64 38.71 -56.60
N SER A 331 -28.75 39.40 -55.89
CA SER A 331 -28.99 40.77 -55.42
C SER A 331 -29.12 41.76 -56.57
N SER A 332 -28.30 41.64 -57.62
CA SER A 332 -28.43 42.48 -58.82
C SER A 332 -29.76 42.26 -59.56
N ASN A 333 -30.23 41.01 -59.68
CA ASN A 333 -31.51 40.71 -60.32
C ASN A 333 -32.71 41.23 -59.50
N LEU A 334 -32.67 41.12 -58.17
CA LEU A 334 -33.66 41.73 -57.27
C LEU A 334 -33.68 43.26 -57.40
N SER A 335 -32.51 43.89 -57.46
CA SER A 335 -32.39 45.34 -57.65
C SER A 335 -32.95 45.81 -59.01
N ALA A 336 -32.77 44.99 -60.04
CA ALA A 336 -33.29 45.28 -61.38
C ALA A 336 -34.81 45.12 -61.46
N ASP A 337 -35.36 44.14 -60.74
CA ASP A 337 -36.81 43.91 -60.66
C ASP A 337 -37.52 45.00 -59.84
N GLU A 338 -36.90 45.48 -58.75
CA GLU A 338 -37.40 46.63 -57.99
C GLU A 338 -37.41 47.92 -58.80
N ARG A 339 -36.38 48.17 -59.63
CA ARG A 339 -36.36 49.33 -60.53
C ARG A 339 -37.46 49.24 -61.59
N ARG A 340 -37.72 48.06 -62.15
CA ARG A 340 -38.82 47.87 -63.12
C ARG A 340 -40.19 48.12 -62.51
N ARG A 341 -40.41 47.76 -61.24
CA ARG A 341 -41.66 48.08 -60.54
C ARG A 341 -41.81 49.55 -60.18
N GLY A 342 -40.71 50.28 -60.02
CA GLY A 342 -40.75 51.72 -59.70
C GLY A 342 -41.16 52.61 -60.87
N ASP A 343 -40.93 52.18 -62.11
CA ASP A 343 -41.25 52.95 -63.32
C ASP A 343 -42.70 52.73 -63.83
N GLU A 344 -43.48 51.83 -63.21
CA GLU A 344 -44.89 51.54 -63.55
C GLU A 344 -45.92 52.25 -62.65
N VAL A 345 -45.52 53.27 -61.87
CA VAL A 345 -46.43 54.05 -60.98
C VAL A 345 -46.56 55.50 -61.39
#